data_AF-A0A923CUV7-F1
#
_entry.id   AF-A0A923CUV7-F1
#
_cell.length_a   1.000
_cell.length_b   1.000
_cell.length_c   1.000
_cell.angle_alpha   90.00
_cell.angle_beta   90.00
_cell.angle_gamma   90.00
#
_symmetry.space_group_name_H-M   'P 1'
#
loop_
_entity.id
_entity.type
_entity.pdbx_description
1 polymer ?
#
loop_
_entity_poly.entity_id
_entity_poly.type
_entity_poly.pdbx_seq_one_letter_code
_entity_poly.pdbx_strand_id
1 'polypeptide(L)'
;QGDEWVVSDRLKNEITFRRLNLMNQSFPFKKQFDIISCRNVMIYFDQPTRDALVSRFYKHTTPGGYLFIGHSETLRSDSCPYEYVKPAIYRKGDV
;
A
#
# COMPACT_ATOMS: atom_id res chain seq x y z
N GLN A 1 31.15 -22.11 8.56
CA GLN A 1 29.78 -22.66 8.76
C GLN A 1 29.09 -21.76 9.77
N GLY A 2 28.04 -21.02 9.37
CA GLY A 2 27.25 -20.23 10.32
C GLY A 2 26.57 -18.95 9.82
N ASP A 3 26.09 -18.88 8.57
CA ASP A 3 25.47 -17.66 8.03
C ASP A 3 23.95 -17.79 7.79
N GLU A 4 23.27 -18.64 8.56
CA GLU A 4 21.81 -18.74 8.50
C GLU A 4 21.18 -17.95 9.65
N TRP A 5 20.38 -16.95 9.27
CA TRP A 5 19.61 -16.12 10.19
C TRP A 5 18.14 -16.45 10.06
N VAL A 6 17.45 -16.48 11.20
CA VAL A 6 16.00 -16.61 11.23
C VAL A 6 15.39 -15.43 11.99
N VAL A 7 14.27 -14.92 11.48
CA VAL A 7 13.49 -13.89 12.18
C VAL A 7 12.95 -14.47 13.50
N SER A 8 12.98 -13.68 14.57
CA SER A 8 12.44 -14.11 15.88
C SER A 8 10.95 -14.43 15.79
N ASP A 9 10.49 -15.44 16.53
CA ASP A 9 9.08 -15.83 16.53
C ASP A 9 8.15 -14.72 17.05
N ARG A 10 8.63 -13.88 17.97
CA ARG A 10 7.91 -12.67 18.40
C ARG A 10 7.50 -11.80 17.22
N LEU A 11 8.42 -11.51 16.30
CA LEU A 11 8.12 -10.69 15.11
C LEU A 11 7.24 -11.44 14.11
N LYS A 12 7.46 -12.74 13.91
CA LYS A 12 6.61 -13.54 13.00
C LYS A 12 5.15 -13.55 13.46
N ASN A 13 4.90 -13.60 14.76
CA ASN A 13 3.55 -13.63 15.32
C ASN A 13 2.78 -12.32 15.12
N GLU A 14 3.46 -11.19 14.91
CA GLU A 14 2.84 -9.91 14.55
C GLU A 14 2.48 -9.81 13.06
N ILE A 15 2.89 -10.77 12.24
CA ILE A 15 2.73 -10.73 10.77
C ILE A 15 1.77 -11.82 10.32
N THR A 16 0.68 -11.40 9.68
CA THR A 16 -0.25 -12.32 9.02
C THR A 16 -0.01 -12.32 7.51
N PHE A 17 0.44 -13.46 6.97
CA PHE A 17 0.56 -13.66 5.52
C PHE A 17 -0.77 -14.13 4.93
N ARG A 18 -1.21 -13.46 3.85
CA ARG A 18 -2.39 -13.81 3.07
C ARG A 18 -2.09 -13.65 1.59
N ARG A 19 -2.69 -14.51 0.76
CA ARG A 19 -2.69 -14.34 -0.69
C ARG A 19 -3.75 -13.31 -1.07
N LEU A 20 -3.33 -12.27 -1.81
CA LEU A 20 -4.22 -11.24 -2.34
C LEU A 20 -3.81 -10.93 -3.78
N ASN A 21 -4.78 -10.89 -4.69
CA ASN A 21 -4.58 -10.33 -6.02
C ASN A 21 -5.01 -8.85 -6.00
N LEU A 22 -4.08 -7.95 -6.30
CA LEU A 22 -4.33 -6.49 -6.31
C LEU A 22 -5.32 -6.08 -7.41
N MET A 23 -5.53 -6.92 -8.42
CA MET A 23 -6.47 -6.71 -9.52
C MET A 23 -7.91 -7.03 -9.15
N ASN A 24 -8.16 -7.66 -7.99
CA ASN A 24 -9.51 -7.93 -7.54
C ASN A 24 -10.27 -6.61 -7.32
N GLN A 25 -11.53 -6.57 -7.75
CA GLN A 25 -12.39 -5.38 -7.60
C GLN A 25 -12.66 -5.04 -6.14
N SER A 26 -12.67 -6.05 -5.26
CA SER A 26 -12.83 -5.90 -3.82
C SER A 26 -11.68 -6.58 -3.08
N PHE A 27 -11.25 -5.97 -1.97
CA PHE A 27 -10.30 -6.58 -1.05
C PHE A 27 -11.06 -7.21 0.12
N PRO A 28 -10.62 -8.39 0.62
CA PRO A 28 -11.29 -9.11 1.70
C PRO A 28 -10.95 -8.54 3.08
N PHE A 29 -10.76 -7.22 3.19
CA PHE A 29 -10.37 -6.56 4.43
C PHE A 29 -11.61 -6.02 5.14
N LYS A 30 -11.77 -6.37 6.42
CA LYS A 30 -12.87 -5.85 7.25
C LYS A 30 -12.52 -4.52 7.92
N LYS A 31 -11.23 -4.25 8.11
CA LYS A 31 -10.71 -3.04 8.76
C LYS A 31 -9.89 -2.23 7.75
N GLN A 32 -9.79 -0.94 8.01
CA GLN A 32 -8.85 -0.06 7.33
C GLN A 32 -7.45 -0.19 7.95
N PHE A 33 -6.46 0.36 7.25
CA PHE A 33 -5.05 0.37 7.65
C PHE A 33 -4.58 1.80 7.87
N ASP A 34 -3.78 2.01 8.91
CA ASP A 34 -3.09 3.28 9.16
C ASP A 34 -1.98 3.52 8.16
N ILE A 35 -1.34 2.46 7.69
CA ILE A 35 -0.29 2.50 6.66
C ILE A 35 -0.52 1.37 5.66
N ILE A 36 -0.56 1.73 4.38
CA ILE A 36 -0.47 0.79 3.26
C ILE A 36 0.90 0.99 2.60
N SER A 37 1.68 -0.09 2.47
CA SER A 37 2.95 -0.09 1.74
C SER A 37 2.84 -0.97 0.50
N CYS A 38 2.85 -0.36 -0.68
CA CYS A 38 2.81 -1.04 -1.98
C CYS A 38 3.95 -0.50 -2.85
N ARG A 39 5.17 -0.99 -2.60
CA ARG A 39 6.40 -0.49 -3.22
C ARG A 39 6.91 -1.44 -4.28
N ASN A 40 7.32 -0.91 -5.44
CA ASN A 40 7.92 -1.68 -6.55
C ASN A 40 6.96 -2.71 -7.16
N VAL A 41 5.66 -2.44 -7.12
CA VAL A 41 4.61 -3.33 -7.65
C VAL A 41 3.74 -2.60 -8.66
N MET A 42 3.43 -1.32 -8.44
CA MET A 42 2.52 -0.60 -9.32
C MET A 42 3.13 -0.28 -10.69
N ILE A 43 4.47 -0.35 -10.82
CA ILE A 43 5.17 -0.21 -12.10
C ILE A 43 4.80 -1.28 -13.15
N TYR A 44 4.21 -2.40 -12.73
CA TYR A 44 3.80 -3.48 -13.65
C TYR A 44 2.38 -3.29 -14.22
N PHE A 45 1.67 -2.26 -13.79
CA PHE A 45 0.30 -1.99 -14.19
C PHE A 45 0.19 -0.79 -15.13
N ASP A 46 -0.78 -0.83 -16.04
CA ASP A 46 -1.12 0.33 -16.86
C ASP A 46 -1.74 1.46 -16.02
N GLN A 47 -1.79 2.66 -16.58
CA GLN A 47 -2.27 3.83 -15.86
C GLN A 47 -3.71 3.67 -15.32
N PRO A 48 -4.70 3.20 -16.10
CA PRO A 48 -6.05 2.96 -15.60
C PRO A 48 -6.11 1.98 -14.42
N THR A 49 -5.33 0.90 -14.48
CA THR A 49 -5.25 -0.09 -13.40
C THR A 49 -4.65 0.53 -12.13
N ARG A 50 -3.59 1.32 -12.28
CA ARG A 50 -2.94 2.02 -11.16
C ARG A 50 -3.91 2.98 -10.47
N ASP A 51 -4.64 3.78 -11.24
CA ASP A 51 -5.62 4.74 -10.69
C ASP A 51 -6.76 4.03 -9.94
N ALA A 52 -7.28 2.94 -10.51
CA ALA A 52 -8.29 2.11 -9.86
C ALA A 52 -7.76 1.45 -8.58
N LEU A 53 -6.50 0.99 -8.58
CA LEU A 53 -5.85 0.39 -7.43
C LEU A 53 -5.65 1.40 -6.30
N VAL A 54 -5.14 2.60 -6.61
CA VAL A 54 -4.98 3.70 -5.65
C VAL A 54 -6.33 4.08 -5.03
N SER A 55 -7.39 4.15 -5.83
CA SER A 55 -8.75 4.39 -5.34
C SER A 55 -9.23 3.31 -4.37
N ARG A 56 -8.89 2.03 -4.62
CA ARG A 56 -9.17 0.94 -3.67
C ARG A 56 -8.35 1.05 -2.40
N PHE A 57 -7.07 1.40 -2.48
CA PHE A 57 -6.25 1.67 -1.30
C PHE A 57 -6.84 2.80 -0.45
N TYR A 58 -7.28 3.90 -1.07
CA TYR A 58 -7.84 5.05 -0.37
C TYR A 58 -9.07 4.69 0.48
N LYS A 59 -9.93 3.80 -0.03
CA LYS A 59 -11.09 3.25 0.72
C LYS A 59 -10.66 2.43 1.94
N HIS A 60 -9.50 1.78 1.87
CA HIS A 60 -8.95 0.93 2.93
C HIS A 60 -7.92 1.64 3.81
N THR A 61 -7.63 2.92 3.57
CA THR A 61 -6.80 3.74 4.48
C THR A 61 -7.69 4.48 5.47
N THR A 62 -7.29 4.52 6.74
CA THR A 62 -7.96 5.34 7.77
C THR A 62 -7.80 6.84 7.46
N PRO A 63 -8.72 7.71 7.93
CA PRO A 63 -8.48 9.15 7.93
C PRO A 63 -7.13 9.47 8.60
N GLY A 64 -6.34 10.35 7.99
CA GLY A 64 -4.98 10.68 8.43
C GLY A 64 -3.90 9.63 8.13
N GLY A 65 -4.28 8.44 7.63
CA GLY A 65 -3.37 7.34 7.31
C GLY A 65 -2.57 7.55 6.02
N TYR A 66 -1.60 6.66 5.76
CA TYR A 66 -0.57 6.85 4.73
C TYR A 66 -0.51 5.74 3.68
N LEU A 67 -0.11 6.12 2.48
CA LEU A 67 0.27 5.23 1.39
C LEU A 67 1.76 5.46 1.04
N PHE A 68 2.56 4.40 1.14
CA PHE A 68 3.96 4.38 0.74
C PHE A 68 4.15 3.57 -0.54
N ILE A 69 4.90 4.14 -1.49
CA ILE A 69 5.16 3.56 -2.80
C ILE A 69 6.67 3.46 -3.06
N GLY A 70 7.08 2.91 -4.20
CA GLY A 70 8.46 2.84 -4.64
C GLY A 70 8.98 4.21 -5.12
N HIS A 71 10.30 4.43 -5.06
CA HIS A 71 10.90 5.71 -5.48
C HIS A 71 10.72 6.02 -6.98
N SER A 72 10.63 4.97 -7.80
CA SER A 72 10.36 5.09 -9.24
C SER A 72 8.87 5.17 -9.56
N GLU A 73 8.00 5.11 -8.55
CA GLU A 73 6.55 5.17 -8.70
C GLU A 73 6.06 6.60 -8.39
N THR A 74 5.12 7.11 -9.17
CA THR A 74 4.52 8.43 -8.95
C THR A 74 3.03 8.35 -9.22
N LEU A 75 2.23 8.90 -8.31
CA LEU A 75 0.78 9.01 -8.49
C LEU A 75 0.48 10.33 -9.21
N ARG A 76 -0.42 10.29 -10.19
CA ARG A 76 -0.80 11.49 -10.92
C ARG A 76 -1.73 12.33 -10.05
N SER A 77 -1.49 13.64 -9.99
CA SER A 77 -2.26 14.56 -9.14
C SER A 77 -3.72 14.70 -9.56
N ASP A 78 -4.07 14.43 -10.81
CA ASP A 78 -5.43 14.50 -11.35
C ASP A 78 -6.33 13.33 -10.91
N SER A 79 -5.75 12.14 -10.72
CA SER A 79 -6.48 10.92 -10.38
C SER A 79 -6.27 10.44 -8.93
N CYS A 80 -5.29 11.00 -8.22
CA CYS A 80 -4.92 10.55 -6.89
C CYS A 80 -5.75 11.24 -5.79
N PRO A 81 -6.54 10.50 -4.99
CA PRO A 81 -7.29 11.07 -3.88
C PRO A 81 -6.42 11.32 -2.62
N TYR A 82 -5.18 10.83 -2.60
CA TYR A 82 -4.25 11.11 -1.51
C TYR A 82 -3.54 12.45 -1.72
N GLU A 83 -3.28 13.13 -0.61
CA GLU A 83 -2.44 14.32 -0.54
C GLU A 83 -0.96 13.90 -0.63
N TYR A 84 -0.19 14.58 -1.49
CA TYR A 84 1.25 14.38 -1.54
C TYR A 84 1.93 14.97 -0.30
N VAL A 85 2.81 14.20 0.34
CA VAL A 85 3.59 14.67 1.51
C VAL A 85 5.05 14.88 1.15
N LYS A 86 5.68 13.85 0.59
CA LYS A 86 7.09 13.85 0.16
C LYS A 86 7.32 12.71 -0.83
N PRO A 87 8.50 12.57 -1.46
CA PRO A 87 8.73 11.53 -2.46
C PRO A 87 8.31 10.16 -1.95
N ALA A 88 7.48 9.49 -2.76
CA ALA A 88 6.91 8.17 -2.50
C ALA A 88 5.99 8.04 -1.25
N ILE A 89 5.55 9.15 -0.65
CA ILE A 89 4.71 9.15 0.56
C ILE A 89 3.52 10.08 0.38
N TYR A 90 2.33 9.53 0.57
CA TYR A 90 1.05 10.21 0.41
C TYR A 90 0.16 9.98 1.63
N ARG A 91 -0.74 10.92 1.94
CA ARG A 91 -1.59 10.89 3.13
C ARG A 91 -3.06 11.04 2.75
N LYS A 92 -3.94 10.33 3.44
CA LYS A 92 -5.39 10.53 3.36
C LYS A 92 -5.77 11.66 4.33
N GLY A 93 -6.54 12.63 3.86
CA GLY A 93 -7.03 13.74 4.69
C GLY A 93 -7.78 13.27 5.94
N ASP A 94 -7.95 14.19 6.90
CA ASP A 94 -8.44 13.92 8.26
C ASP A 94 -9.98 13.90 8.40
N VAL A 95 -10.74 13.86 7.29
CA VAL A 95 -12.22 13.95 7.30
C VAL A 95 -12.89 12.71 7.89
#